data_AF-A0A6C0TYU0-F1
#
_entry.id   AF-A0A6C0TYU0-F1
#
_cell.length_a   1.000
_cell.length_b   1.000
_cell.length_c   1.000
_cell.angle_alpha   90.00
_cell.angle_beta   90.00
_cell.angle_gamma   90.00
#
_symmetry.space_group_name_H-M   'P 1'
#
loop_
_entity.id
_entity.type
_entity.pdbx_description
1 polymer ?
#
loop_
_entity_poly.entity_id
_entity_poly.type
_entity_poly.pdbx_seq_one_letter_code
_entity_poly.pdbx_strand_id
1 'polypeptide(L)'
;MRYYMKLSDDWDVNMCKDNGDISGAGGKFPGLADVRTWADPGGQCGNGGASGDGINCWSMRLNYRNCDSNDGEACATKPRAAMRLGSYLYYPLQGGSTGSVGHWDEDDWNQSRNGTCDTRAGNLFCGKGDGGVLERGQWYQIEMQVEMNTPGKADGVIRGWIDGQLSYEKTNMVFRNEGHDFLHNRLAWFNIYKGGMDGNCSTSHVYLDQMVIALDQPVGGIDSVTEIPPSLRLEVSPEQPTDEEAVTVEWTSENAHSCRASGLWEGGRALGNRIVIGPFSESGVLQLDCEGHGGKATRRVELLVNGEPITQQRVTDARLSAPRALAIAEQGTEYLRLQWEEAPEKEDIVAYRVQVNGEFKDEVTQPRLTVHNLLPGMRLEYRVQAVNSKGYLSRPSEPLVVSIPDDGRNRNSATLYPDSDTYLARSTFKTLGRSRQLAVSANRSLLLKFPVELLERQRVRSATLVLTPIKQFGQMTVDLYRVAEDWHERSATREYSDQDNRRRWQRELGDWLDKQGNLHGSNAYESVWLRDTGASQKVEIDLTELVNAWLAGDTNNGVMLRRKSGNEHFFHSKEAARPSHWPRLEVRF
;
A
#
# COMPACT_ATOMS: atom_id res chain seq x y z
N MET A 1 -2.48 -27.22 -18.99
CA MET A 1 -3.49 -26.41 -18.28
C MET A 1 -3.27 -24.96 -18.64
N ARG A 2 -4.34 -24.24 -18.98
CA ARG A 2 -4.30 -22.81 -19.34
C ARG A 2 -5.36 -22.05 -18.57
N TYR A 3 -5.08 -20.82 -18.17
CA TYR A 3 -6.04 -19.89 -17.57
C TYR A 3 -5.57 -18.46 -17.79
N TYR A 4 -6.48 -17.49 -17.66
CA TYR A 4 -6.12 -16.08 -17.62
C TYR A 4 -5.94 -15.63 -16.17
N MET A 5 -4.98 -14.75 -15.94
CA MET A 5 -4.69 -14.21 -14.62
C MET A 5 -4.48 -12.70 -14.69
N LYS A 6 -5.11 -11.96 -13.78
CA LYS A 6 -4.85 -10.54 -13.56
C LYS A 6 -4.55 -10.27 -12.10
N LEU A 7 -3.46 -9.53 -11.86
CA LEU A 7 -3.15 -8.96 -10.55
C LEU A 7 -3.92 -7.65 -10.39
N SER A 8 -4.51 -7.42 -9.21
CA SER A 8 -5.12 -6.13 -8.91
C SER A 8 -4.09 -4.99 -8.85
N ASP A 9 -4.56 -3.75 -8.99
CA ASP A 9 -3.69 -2.56 -8.96
C ASP A 9 -3.01 -2.37 -7.59
N ASP A 10 -3.63 -2.89 -6.53
CA ASP A 10 -3.14 -2.93 -5.14
C ASP A 10 -2.41 -4.24 -4.80
N TRP A 11 -2.07 -5.08 -5.79
CA TRP A 11 -1.37 -6.35 -5.55
C TRP A 11 -0.05 -6.13 -4.81
N ASP A 12 0.02 -6.62 -3.56
CA ASP A 12 1.27 -6.67 -2.81
C ASP A 12 1.84 -8.08 -2.92
N VAL A 13 3.10 -8.20 -3.34
CA VAL A 13 3.80 -9.49 -3.45
C VAL A 13 4.34 -9.97 -2.09
N ASN A 14 4.50 -9.05 -1.14
CA ASN A 14 5.10 -9.31 0.18
C ASN A 14 4.17 -10.11 1.09
N MET A 15 4.79 -10.79 2.06
CA MET A 15 4.11 -11.43 3.20
C MET A 15 4.54 -10.73 4.49
N CYS A 16 3.61 -10.62 5.43
CA CYS A 16 3.83 -9.91 6.69
C CYS A 16 3.47 -10.78 7.89
N LYS A 17 4.26 -10.62 8.96
CA LYS A 17 3.93 -11.13 10.29
C LYS A 17 2.76 -10.35 10.89
N ASP A 18 2.19 -10.86 11.99
CA ASP A 18 1.10 -10.21 12.73
C ASP A 18 1.43 -8.79 13.20
N ASN A 19 2.72 -8.48 13.41
CA ASN A 19 3.19 -7.15 13.79
C ASN A 19 3.36 -6.20 12.59
N GLY A 20 3.02 -6.65 11.39
CA GLY A 20 3.14 -5.92 10.14
C GLY A 20 4.53 -5.93 9.52
N ASP A 21 5.55 -6.59 10.07
CA ASP A 21 6.87 -6.64 9.42
C ASP A 21 6.85 -7.55 8.19
N ILE A 22 7.49 -7.11 7.09
CA ILE A 22 7.70 -7.96 5.91
C ILE A 22 8.63 -9.09 6.31
N SER A 23 8.17 -10.33 6.17
CA SER A 23 8.96 -11.53 6.47
C SER A 23 9.43 -12.29 5.22
N GLY A 24 8.94 -11.87 4.06
CA GLY A 24 9.36 -12.39 2.77
C GLY A 24 8.44 -11.89 1.66
N ALA A 25 8.52 -12.53 0.50
CA ALA A 25 7.58 -12.28 -0.57
C ALA A 25 7.40 -13.50 -1.46
N GLY A 26 6.21 -13.62 -2.03
CA GLY A 26 5.85 -14.72 -2.92
C GLY A 26 4.82 -15.69 -2.36
N GLY A 27 4.49 -16.67 -3.18
CA GLY A 27 3.44 -17.64 -2.86
C GLY A 27 3.18 -18.62 -3.98
N LYS A 28 1.98 -19.18 -4.02
CA LYS A 28 1.60 -20.19 -5.01
C LYS A 28 0.38 -19.77 -5.80
N PHE A 29 0.38 -20.20 -7.06
CA PHE A 29 -0.75 -20.18 -7.97
C PHE A 29 -1.06 -21.61 -8.44
N PRO A 30 -2.24 -21.84 -9.05
CA PRO A 30 -2.68 -23.15 -9.47
C PRO A 30 -1.69 -23.86 -10.40
N GLY A 31 -1.64 -25.20 -10.32
CA GLY A 31 -0.84 -26.02 -11.21
C GLY A 31 -1.28 -27.48 -11.26
N LEU A 32 -0.37 -28.37 -11.67
CA LEU A 32 -0.64 -29.80 -11.87
C LEU A 32 0.06 -30.67 -10.83
N ALA A 33 -0.47 -31.84 -10.52
CA ALA A 33 0.14 -32.76 -9.57
C ALA A 33 -0.38 -34.21 -9.68
N ASP A 34 0.22 -35.06 -8.87
CA ASP A 34 -0.28 -36.38 -8.51
C ASP A 34 0.12 -36.71 -7.07
N VAL A 35 -0.84 -37.21 -6.29
CA VAL A 35 -0.66 -37.49 -4.86
C VAL A 35 -1.23 -38.85 -4.49
N ARG A 36 -0.60 -39.49 -3.50
CA ARG A 36 -0.73 -40.90 -3.14
C ARG A 36 -2.16 -41.38 -2.90
N THR A 37 -3.03 -40.60 -2.25
CA THR A 37 -4.45 -40.95 -2.01
C THR A 37 -5.32 -39.70 -1.84
N TRP A 38 -6.64 -39.83 -2.04
CA TRP A 38 -7.65 -38.82 -1.66
C TRP A 38 -8.02 -38.84 -0.17
N ALA A 39 -7.50 -39.79 0.61
CA ALA A 39 -8.08 -40.21 1.89
C ALA A 39 -7.24 -39.88 3.14
N ASP A 40 -6.10 -39.19 3.02
CA ASP A 40 -5.33 -38.78 4.21
C ASP A 40 -4.50 -37.49 3.95
N PRO A 41 -4.72 -36.38 4.68
CA PRO A 41 -3.88 -35.19 4.62
C PRO A 41 -2.60 -35.29 5.48
N GLY A 42 -2.50 -36.25 6.41
CA GLY A 42 -1.39 -36.42 7.35
C GLY A 42 -0.24 -37.28 6.79
N GLY A 43 0.31 -36.93 5.63
CA GLY A 43 1.41 -37.70 5.03
C GLY A 43 1.56 -37.56 3.52
N GLN A 44 0.93 -36.55 2.92
CA GLN A 44 1.06 -36.30 1.49
C GLN A 44 2.47 -35.82 1.16
N CYS A 45 3.17 -36.57 0.32
CA CYS A 45 4.41 -36.11 -0.28
C CYS A 45 4.11 -35.18 -1.46
N GLY A 46 5.07 -34.35 -1.87
CA GLY A 46 4.90 -33.43 -3.00
C GLY A 46 4.35 -32.05 -2.63
N ASN A 47 4.33 -31.69 -1.34
CA ASN A 47 3.98 -30.36 -0.85
C ASN A 47 4.70 -30.05 0.48
N GLY A 48 4.59 -28.81 0.98
CA GLY A 48 5.16 -28.42 2.27
C GLY A 48 6.65 -28.77 2.38
N GLY A 49 7.02 -29.45 3.47
CA GLY A 49 8.36 -29.99 3.72
C GLY A 49 8.57 -31.43 3.24
N ALA A 50 7.63 -32.01 2.49
CA ALA A 50 7.67 -33.38 2.02
C ALA A 50 7.98 -33.43 0.51
N SER A 51 9.21 -33.85 0.17
CA SER A 51 9.70 -33.95 -1.21
C SER A 51 8.84 -34.87 -2.08
N GLY A 52 8.86 -34.62 -3.40
CA GLY A 52 8.37 -35.59 -4.37
C GLY A 52 9.35 -36.77 -4.44
N ASP A 53 8.87 -37.99 -4.30
CA ASP A 53 9.71 -39.19 -4.19
C ASP A 53 9.82 -39.97 -5.50
N GLY A 54 9.01 -39.63 -6.51
CA GLY A 54 8.90 -40.36 -7.79
C GLY A 54 8.37 -41.78 -7.67
N ILE A 55 7.79 -42.08 -6.51
CA ILE A 55 7.11 -43.33 -6.19
C ILE A 55 5.64 -43.01 -6.00
N ASN A 56 5.30 -42.12 -5.07
CA ASN A 56 3.96 -41.87 -4.59
C ASN A 56 3.39 -40.51 -5.01
N CYS A 57 4.23 -39.55 -5.40
CA CYS A 57 3.75 -38.21 -5.73
C CYS A 57 4.74 -37.36 -6.53
N TRP A 58 4.19 -36.32 -7.14
CA TRP A 58 4.90 -35.16 -7.62
C TRP A 58 3.95 -33.95 -7.66
N SER A 59 4.48 -32.73 -7.68
CA SER A 59 3.65 -31.56 -7.99
C SER A 59 4.43 -30.49 -8.75
N MET A 60 3.74 -29.78 -9.63
CA MET A 60 4.19 -28.58 -10.31
C MET A 60 3.10 -27.52 -10.20
N ARG A 61 3.08 -26.82 -9.07
CA ARG A 61 2.29 -25.59 -8.90
C ARG A 61 3.03 -24.42 -9.53
N LEU A 62 2.35 -23.30 -9.77
CA LEU A 62 3.09 -22.07 -10.04
C LEU A 62 3.53 -21.41 -8.74
N ASN A 63 4.64 -20.69 -8.81
CA ASN A 63 5.14 -19.81 -7.79
C ASN A 63 5.24 -18.40 -8.34
N TYR A 64 4.95 -17.43 -7.47
CA TYR A 64 5.34 -16.05 -7.68
C TYR A 64 6.34 -15.61 -6.59
N ARG A 65 7.19 -14.65 -6.92
CA ARG A 65 8.18 -14.01 -6.03
C ARG A 65 8.27 -12.51 -6.29
N ASN A 66 8.79 -11.76 -5.31
CA ASN A 66 9.11 -10.35 -5.49
C ASN A 66 10.25 -10.14 -6.49
N CYS A 67 10.41 -8.88 -6.86
CA CYS A 67 11.45 -8.40 -7.75
C CYS A 67 12.82 -8.28 -7.07
N ASP A 68 12.85 -8.05 -5.75
CA ASP A 68 14.08 -7.92 -4.96
C ASP A 68 14.39 -9.27 -4.28
N SER A 69 14.91 -10.24 -5.03
CA SER A 69 15.47 -11.45 -4.43
C SER A 69 16.99 -11.49 -4.62
N ASN A 70 17.68 -12.32 -3.83
CA ASN A 70 19.13 -12.53 -3.93
C ASN A 70 19.56 -13.17 -5.29
N ASP A 71 18.63 -13.29 -6.24
CA ASP A 71 18.70 -14.15 -7.41
C ASP A 71 18.82 -13.35 -8.73
N GLY A 72 18.81 -11.99 -8.66
CA GLY A 72 19.01 -11.06 -9.78
C GLY A 72 17.96 -9.95 -9.89
N GLU A 73 18.07 -9.09 -10.92
CA GLU A 73 17.12 -7.99 -11.22
C GLU A 73 16.16 -8.36 -12.36
N ALA A 74 15.59 -9.57 -12.37
CA ALA A 74 14.64 -10.00 -13.42
C ALA A 74 13.55 -8.97 -13.75
N CYS A 75 13.09 -8.22 -12.75
CA CYS A 75 12.07 -7.18 -12.91
C CYS A 75 12.57 -5.87 -13.55
N ALA A 76 13.87 -5.67 -13.74
CA ALA A 76 14.39 -4.50 -14.46
C ALA A 76 13.97 -4.48 -15.95
N THR A 77 13.57 -5.64 -16.48
CA THR A 77 13.04 -5.79 -17.85
C THR A 77 11.71 -5.05 -18.06
N LYS A 78 10.92 -4.82 -17.00
CA LYS A 78 9.62 -4.13 -17.08
C LYS A 78 9.50 -3.06 -15.98
N PRO A 79 9.33 -1.77 -16.33
CA PRO A 79 9.37 -0.67 -15.37
C PRO A 79 8.24 -0.70 -14.32
N ARG A 80 7.14 -1.43 -14.55
CA ARG A 80 6.04 -1.61 -13.59
C ARG A 80 5.88 -3.08 -13.14
N ALA A 81 6.96 -3.86 -13.19
CA ALA A 81 6.98 -5.23 -12.70
C ALA A 81 6.48 -5.33 -11.25
N ALA A 82 5.57 -6.26 -11.00
CA ALA A 82 4.98 -6.49 -9.69
C ALA A 82 5.50 -7.77 -9.04
N MET A 83 5.81 -8.78 -9.85
CA MET A 83 6.32 -10.06 -9.41
C MET A 83 6.95 -10.80 -10.60
N ARG A 84 7.76 -11.82 -10.29
CA ARG A 84 8.15 -12.86 -11.24
C ARG A 84 7.39 -14.15 -11.01
N LEU A 85 7.10 -14.88 -12.07
CA LEU A 85 6.34 -16.14 -12.09
C LEU A 85 7.27 -17.30 -12.49
N GLY A 86 6.98 -18.49 -11.97
CA GLY A 86 7.71 -19.71 -12.33
C GLY A 86 7.00 -20.98 -11.91
N SER A 87 7.58 -22.11 -12.29
CA SER A 87 7.18 -23.44 -11.82
C SER A 87 7.74 -23.72 -10.43
N TYR A 88 6.94 -24.37 -9.58
CA TYR A 88 7.30 -24.81 -8.23
C TYR A 88 7.13 -26.32 -8.11
N LEU A 89 8.27 -27.03 -8.14
CA LEU A 89 8.36 -28.45 -8.42
C LEU A 89 8.71 -29.26 -7.17
N TYR A 90 7.93 -30.29 -6.90
CA TYR A 90 8.29 -31.39 -6.03
C TYR A 90 8.47 -32.64 -6.87
N TYR A 91 9.70 -33.16 -6.90
CA TYR A 91 10.12 -34.24 -7.78
C TYR A 91 11.41 -34.90 -7.24
N PRO A 92 11.76 -36.13 -7.66
CA PRO A 92 12.89 -36.91 -7.15
C PRO A 92 14.24 -36.20 -7.01
N LEU A 93 14.57 -35.28 -7.92
CA LEU A 93 15.88 -34.62 -7.95
C LEU A 93 15.87 -33.25 -7.26
N GLN A 94 14.85 -32.93 -6.46
CA GLN A 94 14.83 -31.69 -5.69
C GLN A 94 15.95 -31.66 -4.67
N GLY A 95 16.69 -30.54 -4.60
CA GLY A 95 17.85 -30.41 -3.71
C GLY A 95 17.50 -30.11 -2.25
N GLY A 96 16.29 -29.63 -1.96
CA GLY A 96 15.86 -29.20 -0.63
C GLY A 96 14.58 -29.90 -0.15
N SER A 97 14.19 -29.62 1.10
CA SER A 97 12.94 -30.15 1.70
C SER A 97 11.68 -29.48 1.17
N THR A 98 11.81 -28.35 0.48
CA THR A 98 10.70 -27.63 -0.16
C THR A 98 10.86 -27.66 -1.68
N GLY A 99 9.80 -27.29 -2.41
CA GLY A 99 9.79 -27.34 -3.86
C GLY A 99 10.91 -26.50 -4.50
N SER A 100 11.46 -27.00 -5.60
CA SER A 100 12.47 -26.32 -6.41
C SER A 100 11.80 -25.38 -7.40
N VAL A 101 12.38 -24.20 -7.63
CA VAL A 101 11.80 -23.17 -8.50
C VAL A 101 12.46 -23.21 -9.88
N GLY A 102 11.66 -23.13 -10.93
CA GLY A 102 12.10 -22.83 -12.30
C GLY A 102 11.38 -21.58 -12.79
N HIS A 103 12.05 -20.42 -12.71
CA HIS A 103 11.48 -19.13 -13.10
C HIS A 103 11.29 -19.01 -14.61
N TRP A 104 10.17 -18.43 -15.06
CA TRP A 104 9.81 -18.29 -16.48
C TRP A 104 10.33 -16.98 -17.06
N ASP A 105 11.48 -16.53 -16.57
CA ASP A 105 12.16 -15.32 -16.99
C ASP A 105 13.67 -15.62 -17.07
N GLU A 106 14.37 -14.92 -17.95
CA GLU A 106 15.79 -15.02 -18.24
C GLU A 106 16.52 -13.93 -17.44
N ASP A 107 16.93 -14.30 -16.22
CA ASP A 107 17.73 -13.43 -15.36
C ASP A 107 19.23 -13.57 -15.72
N ASP A 108 19.96 -12.45 -15.73
CA ASP A 108 21.36 -12.29 -16.16
C ASP A 108 22.37 -13.09 -15.32
N TRP A 109 21.96 -13.58 -14.14
CA TRP A 109 22.80 -14.34 -13.20
C TRP A 109 22.94 -15.82 -13.55
N ASN A 110 23.37 -16.13 -14.78
CA ASN A 110 23.82 -17.46 -15.21
C ASN A 110 22.71 -18.42 -15.68
N GLN A 111 21.61 -17.90 -16.22
CA GLN A 111 20.78 -18.68 -17.14
C GLN A 111 21.57 -18.85 -18.44
N SER A 112 22.41 -19.88 -18.48
CA SER A 112 23.02 -20.37 -19.70
C SER A 112 23.75 -19.28 -20.52
N ARG A 113 24.76 -18.60 -19.95
CA ARG A 113 25.85 -18.08 -20.80
C ARG A 113 26.64 -19.21 -21.50
N ASN A 114 26.22 -20.49 -21.42
CA ASN A 114 26.84 -21.66 -22.08
C ASN A 114 25.97 -22.96 -22.14
N GLY A 115 24.64 -22.89 -22.29
CA GLY A 115 23.83 -24.02 -22.81
C GLY A 115 23.63 -25.27 -21.93
N THR A 116 23.59 -25.16 -20.59
CA THR A 116 23.63 -26.35 -19.71
C THR A 116 22.31 -26.76 -19.04
N CYS A 117 21.21 -26.01 -19.20
CA CYS A 117 19.93 -26.33 -18.52
C CYS A 117 19.40 -27.74 -18.87
N ASP A 118 19.57 -28.16 -20.13
CA ASP A 118 19.14 -29.48 -20.62
C ASP A 118 20.13 -30.62 -20.31
N THR A 119 21.31 -30.32 -19.76
CA THR A 119 22.35 -31.34 -19.51
C THR A 119 22.22 -32.03 -18.15
N ARG A 120 21.62 -31.38 -17.15
CA ARG A 120 21.42 -31.95 -15.81
C ARG A 120 19.93 -31.96 -15.47
N ALA A 121 19.39 -33.15 -15.23
CA ALA A 121 17.97 -33.33 -14.92
C ALA A 121 17.52 -32.52 -13.68
N GLY A 122 18.42 -32.33 -12.70
CA GLY A 122 18.14 -31.54 -11.50
C GLY A 122 18.20 -30.00 -11.65
N ASN A 123 18.68 -29.48 -12.79
CA ASN A 123 18.86 -28.04 -13.01
C ASN A 123 17.58 -27.41 -13.59
N LEU A 124 16.97 -26.45 -12.89
CA LEU A 124 15.72 -25.80 -13.30
C LEU A 124 15.89 -24.37 -13.84
N PHE A 125 17.12 -23.90 -14.06
CA PHE A 125 17.37 -22.57 -14.63
C PHE A 125 17.21 -22.59 -16.16
N CYS A 126 15.96 -22.62 -16.64
CA CYS A 126 15.60 -22.78 -18.06
C CYS A 126 14.60 -21.72 -18.57
N GLY A 127 14.56 -20.55 -17.91
CA GLY A 127 13.71 -19.43 -18.33
C GLY A 127 14.15 -18.88 -19.69
N LYS A 128 13.22 -18.23 -20.39
CA LYS A 128 13.43 -17.63 -21.71
C LYS A 128 12.76 -16.25 -21.75
N GLY A 129 13.51 -15.21 -22.13
CA GLY A 129 12.98 -13.84 -22.18
C GLY A 129 12.41 -13.36 -20.85
N ASP A 130 11.50 -12.39 -20.86
CA ASP A 130 10.94 -11.77 -19.65
C ASP A 130 9.45 -12.10 -19.44
N GLY A 131 8.94 -13.15 -20.08
CA GLY A 131 7.51 -13.49 -20.07
C GLY A 131 6.95 -13.66 -18.66
N GLY A 132 7.71 -14.32 -17.77
CA GLY A 132 7.33 -14.53 -16.36
C GLY A 132 7.33 -13.27 -15.49
N VAL A 133 7.79 -12.12 -15.99
CA VAL A 133 7.74 -10.84 -15.26
C VAL A 133 6.38 -10.19 -15.48
N LEU A 134 5.54 -10.17 -14.44
CA LEU A 134 4.15 -9.71 -14.54
C LEU A 134 3.95 -8.36 -13.85
N GLU A 135 3.23 -7.46 -14.52
CA GLU A 135 2.79 -6.16 -14.00
C GLU A 135 1.36 -6.22 -13.43
N ARG A 136 1.01 -5.26 -12.57
CA ARG A 136 -0.35 -5.08 -12.04
C ARG A 136 -1.32 -4.61 -13.12
N GLY A 137 -2.60 -4.91 -12.93
CA GLY A 137 -3.68 -4.34 -13.75
C GLY A 137 -3.81 -4.94 -15.15
N GLN A 138 -2.97 -5.91 -15.52
CA GLN A 138 -2.95 -6.57 -16.84
C GLN A 138 -3.45 -8.01 -16.76
N TRP A 139 -4.16 -8.46 -17.79
CA TRP A 139 -4.52 -9.87 -17.98
C TRP A 139 -3.43 -10.58 -18.76
N TYR A 140 -3.02 -11.74 -18.26
CA TYR A 140 -2.05 -12.63 -18.92
C TYR A 140 -2.69 -13.98 -19.17
N GLN A 141 -2.49 -14.54 -20.36
CA GLN A 141 -2.73 -15.96 -20.60
C GLN A 141 -1.57 -16.77 -20.03
N ILE A 142 -1.83 -17.56 -18.99
CA ILE A 142 -0.87 -18.45 -18.37
C ILE A 142 -1.14 -19.88 -18.85
N GLU A 143 -0.15 -20.52 -19.46
CA GLU A 143 -0.26 -21.92 -19.87
C GLU A 143 0.94 -22.74 -19.38
N MET A 144 0.68 -23.97 -18.92
CA MET A 144 1.70 -24.92 -18.51
C MET A 144 1.43 -26.33 -19.04
N GLN A 145 2.50 -27.04 -19.36
CA GLN A 145 2.50 -28.44 -19.79
C GLN A 145 3.37 -29.28 -18.85
N VAL A 146 2.92 -30.50 -18.57
CA VAL A 146 3.71 -31.57 -17.95
C VAL A 146 3.55 -32.84 -18.76
N GLU A 147 4.66 -33.36 -19.28
CA GLU A 147 4.79 -34.67 -19.89
C GLU A 147 5.60 -35.56 -18.94
N MET A 148 5.01 -36.66 -18.52
CA MET A 148 5.64 -37.59 -17.59
C MET A 148 6.81 -38.31 -18.28
N ASN A 149 7.92 -38.46 -17.58
CA ASN A 149 9.05 -39.25 -18.07
C ASN A 149 8.70 -40.74 -18.18
N THR A 150 9.38 -41.46 -19.07
CA THR A 150 9.42 -42.93 -19.02
C THR A 150 9.98 -43.35 -17.65
N PRO A 151 9.35 -44.31 -16.94
CA PRO A 151 9.82 -44.72 -15.62
C PRO A 151 11.33 -45.04 -15.61
N GLY A 152 12.09 -44.33 -14.76
CA GLY A 152 13.55 -44.48 -14.63
C GLY A 152 14.41 -43.72 -15.65
N LYS A 153 13.82 -43.03 -16.63
CA LYS A 153 14.56 -42.20 -17.61
C LYS A 153 14.33 -40.71 -17.36
N ALA A 154 15.29 -39.88 -17.77
CA ALA A 154 15.22 -38.42 -17.70
C ALA A 154 14.78 -37.83 -19.04
N ASP A 155 13.54 -38.11 -19.43
CA ASP A 155 12.93 -37.74 -20.71
C ASP A 155 11.56 -37.06 -20.55
N GLY A 156 11.18 -36.67 -19.33
CA GLY A 156 9.95 -35.91 -19.09
C GLY A 156 10.10 -34.44 -19.50
N VAL A 157 8.97 -33.79 -19.81
CA VAL A 157 8.97 -32.41 -20.32
C VAL A 157 8.11 -31.51 -19.46
N ILE A 158 8.59 -30.31 -19.18
CA ILE A 158 7.75 -29.21 -18.69
C ILE A 158 7.95 -27.96 -19.53
N ARG A 159 6.86 -27.24 -19.75
CA ARG A 159 6.86 -25.97 -20.48
C ARG A 159 5.92 -24.96 -19.83
N GLY A 160 6.26 -23.68 -19.99
CA GLY A 160 5.46 -22.55 -19.56
C GLY A 160 5.37 -21.50 -20.67
N TRP A 161 4.16 -20.97 -20.88
CA TRP A 161 3.91 -19.88 -21.82
C TRP A 161 3.16 -18.73 -21.16
N ILE A 162 3.52 -17.52 -21.58
CA ILE A 162 2.84 -16.28 -21.23
C ILE A 162 2.38 -15.64 -22.54
N ASP A 163 1.08 -15.39 -22.66
CA ASP A 163 0.47 -14.79 -23.86
C ASP A 163 0.84 -15.54 -25.16
N GLY A 164 0.91 -16.88 -25.05
CA GLY A 164 1.26 -17.77 -26.15
C GLY A 164 2.76 -17.85 -26.47
N GLN A 165 3.60 -17.04 -25.83
CA GLN A 165 5.05 -17.07 -26.02
C GLN A 165 5.70 -18.04 -25.04
N LEU A 166 6.62 -18.88 -25.53
CA LEU A 166 7.32 -19.87 -24.71
C LEU A 166 8.32 -19.16 -23.78
N SER A 167 8.06 -19.21 -22.48
CA SER A 167 8.87 -18.53 -21.45
C SER A 167 9.68 -19.49 -20.57
N TYR A 168 9.43 -20.80 -20.68
CA TYR A 168 10.18 -21.84 -19.96
C TYR A 168 10.10 -23.18 -20.68
N GLU A 169 11.20 -23.93 -20.76
CA GLU A 169 11.20 -25.29 -21.26
C GLU A 169 12.30 -26.13 -20.60
N LYS A 170 11.95 -27.36 -20.20
CA LYS A 170 12.91 -28.37 -19.76
C LYS A 170 12.47 -29.75 -20.22
N THR A 171 13.37 -30.50 -20.85
CA THR A 171 13.03 -31.74 -21.58
C THR A 171 13.62 -33.02 -20.99
N ASN A 172 14.33 -32.91 -19.86
CA ASN A 172 14.95 -34.06 -19.18
C ASN A 172 14.49 -34.19 -17.71
N MET A 173 13.20 -33.95 -17.47
CA MET A 173 12.59 -34.11 -16.15
C MET A 173 12.50 -35.58 -15.74
N VAL A 174 12.59 -35.82 -14.43
CA VAL A 174 12.35 -37.14 -13.82
C VAL A 174 11.23 -36.98 -12.80
N PHE A 175 10.04 -37.46 -13.11
CA PHE A 175 8.90 -37.50 -12.19
C PHE A 175 8.66 -38.89 -11.61
N ARG A 176 9.08 -39.95 -12.30
CA ARG A 176 8.81 -41.36 -11.96
C ARG A 176 10.07 -42.19 -11.98
N ASN A 177 10.29 -42.92 -10.89
CA ASN A 177 11.38 -43.86 -10.77
C ASN A 177 11.09 -45.16 -11.54
N GLU A 178 12.12 -45.96 -11.78
CA GLU A 178 11.98 -47.28 -12.40
C GLU A 178 10.95 -48.14 -11.63
N GLY A 179 10.03 -48.80 -12.36
CA GLY A 179 8.98 -49.63 -11.76
C GLY A 179 7.75 -48.87 -11.24
N HIS A 180 7.72 -47.54 -11.31
CA HIS A 180 6.63 -46.71 -10.77
C HIS A 180 5.79 -46.03 -11.86
N ASP A 181 5.26 -46.83 -12.80
CA ASP A 181 4.41 -46.32 -13.90
C ASP A 181 3.06 -45.79 -13.40
N PHE A 182 2.65 -46.14 -12.19
CA PHE A 182 1.39 -45.69 -11.62
C PHE A 182 1.35 -44.19 -11.29
N LEU A 183 2.43 -43.42 -11.42
CA LEU A 183 2.33 -41.95 -11.34
C LEU A 183 1.91 -41.38 -12.69
N HIS A 184 0.97 -40.44 -12.71
CA HIS A 184 0.46 -39.78 -13.92
C HIS A 184 0.18 -38.29 -13.67
N ASN A 185 -0.37 -37.59 -14.66
CA ASN A 185 -0.98 -36.28 -14.47
C ASN A 185 -2.44 -36.47 -14.01
N ARG A 186 -2.75 -36.33 -12.71
CA ARG A 186 -4.09 -36.66 -12.19
C ARG A 186 -4.86 -35.52 -11.55
N LEU A 187 -4.17 -34.49 -11.08
CA LEU A 187 -4.75 -33.43 -10.29
C LEU A 187 -4.45 -32.06 -10.87
N ALA A 188 -5.48 -31.24 -11.05
CA ALA A 188 -5.33 -29.80 -11.08
C ALA A 188 -5.42 -29.27 -9.65
N TRP A 189 -4.30 -28.75 -9.14
CA TRP A 189 -4.18 -28.30 -7.76
C TRP A 189 -4.41 -26.80 -7.68
N PHE A 190 -5.63 -26.41 -7.32
CA PHE A 190 -6.06 -25.02 -7.26
C PHE A 190 -5.74 -24.38 -5.91
N ASN A 191 -4.51 -23.89 -5.77
CA ASN A 191 -4.05 -23.19 -4.58
C ASN A 191 -3.63 -21.76 -4.93
N ILE A 192 -4.14 -20.79 -4.17
CA ILE A 192 -3.71 -19.40 -4.20
C ILE A 192 -3.47 -18.96 -2.77
N TYR A 193 -2.21 -18.76 -2.41
CA TYR A 193 -1.84 -18.35 -1.06
C TYR A 193 -0.44 -17.74 -1.02
N LYS A 194 -0.16 -16.97 0.04
CA LYS A 194 1.18 -16.48 0.38
C LYS A 194 2.04 -17.63 0.91
N GLY A 195 3.24 -17.78 0.38
CA GLY A 195 4.09 -18.92 0.72
C GLY A 195 4.72 -18.75 2.11
N GLY A 196 4.92 -19.85 2.84
CA GLY A 196 5.52 -19.81 4.18
C GLY A 196 4.47 -19.88 5.29
N MET A 197 4.76 -19.27 6.44
CA MET A 197 3.90 -19.26 7.63
C MET A 197 3.18 -17.93 7.87
N ASP A 198 3.55 -16.89 7.11
CA ASP A 198 3.06 -15.52 7.30
C ASP A 198 2.03 -15.13 6.23
N GLY A 199 1.18 -14.16 6.57
CA GLY A 199 0.01 -13.78 5.78
C GLY A 199 0.21 -12.58 4.85
N ASN A 200 -0.90 -12.05 4.34
CA ASN A 200 -0.90 -10.84 3.51
C ASN A 200 -0.50 -9.59 4.30
N CYS A 201 0.29 -8.70 3.71
CA CYS A 201 0.57 -7.38 4.27
C CYS A 201 -0.62 -6.42 4.17
N SER A 202 -1.44 -6.59 3.13
CA SER A 202 -2.69 -5.88 2.88
C SER A 202 -3.63 -6.79 2.08
N THR A 203 -4.93 -6.51 2.12
CA THR A 203 -5.87 -7.14 1.19
C THR A 203 -5.44 -6.83 -0.24
N SER A 204 -5.40 -7.85 -1.09
CA SER A 204 -5.12 -7.76 -2.51
C SER A 204 -5.87 -8.86 -3.25
N HIS A 205 -6.04 -8.71 -4.56
CA HIS A 205 -6.90 -9.60 -5.35
C HIS A 205 -6.15 -10.18 -6.55
N VAL A 206 -6.49 -11.43 -6.88
CA VAL A 206 -6.08 -12.08 -8.13
C VAL A 206 -7.35 -12.56 -8.81
N TYR A 207 -7.49 -12.19 -10.07
CA TYR A 207 -8.60 -12.59 -10.91
C TYR A 207 -8.14 -13.74 -11.80
N LEU A 208 -8.90 -14.82 -11.83
CA LEU A 208 -8.67 -15.97 -12.69
C LEU A 208 -9.88 -16.17 -13.60
N ASP A 209 -9.63 -16.49 -14.85
CA ASP A 209 -10.70 -16.74 -15.82
C ASP A 209 -10.33 -17.84 -16.83
N GLN A 210 -11.34 -18.45 -17.45
CA GLN A 210 -11.26 -19.44 -18.52
C GLN A 210 -10.22 -20.55 -18.30
N MET A 211 -10.31 -21.23 -17.17
CA MET A 211 -9.45 -22.38 -16.90
C MET A 211 -9.81 -23.58 -17.79
N VAL A 212 -8.82 -24.08 -18.52
CA VAL A 212 -8.93 -25.24 -19.41
C VAL A 212 -7.82 -26.24 -19.12
N ILE A 213 -8.18 -27.52 -19.10
CA ILE A 213 -7.24 -28.65 -19.00
C ILE A 213 -7.39 -29.50 -20.26
N ALA A 214 -6.27 -29.75 -20.93
CA ALA A 214 -6.17 -30.68 -22.04
C ALA A 214 -5.18 -31.80 -21.66
N LEU A 215 -5.41 -33.00 -22.21
CA LEU A 215 -4.63 -34.20 -21.90
C LEU A 215 -3.55 -34.49 -22.97
N ASP A 216 -3.84 -34.20 -24.24
CA ASP A 216 -3.04 -34.71 -25.36
C ASP A 216 -1.97 -33.72 -25.85
N GLN A 217 -2.26 -32.42 -25.81
CA GLN A 217 -1.38 -31.36 -26.31
C GLN A 217 -1.64 -30.04 -25.55
N PRO A 218 -0.69 -29.07 -25.60
CA PRO A 218 -0.97 -27.71 -25.15
C PRO A 218 -2.28 -27.21 -25.76
N VAL A 219 -3.08 -26.53 -24.95
CA VAL A 219 -4.34 -25.93 -25.37
C VAL A 219 -4.08 -24.87 -26.44
N GLY A 220 -2.98 -24.13 -26.29
CA GLY A 220 -2.65 -23.01 -27.15
C GLY A 220 -3.59 -21.82 -26.93
N GLY A 221 -3.44 -20.81 -27.78
CA GLY A 221 -4.47 -19.76 -27.94
C GLY A 221 -5.74 -20.39 -28.50
N ILE A 222 -6.91 -19.82 -28.21
CA ILE A 222 -8.16 -20.33 -28.78
C ILE A 222 -8.17 -19.96 -30.28
N ASP A 223 -8.37 -20.95 -31.17
CA ASP A 223 -8.49 -20.74 -32.63
C ASP A 223 -9.75 -19.93 -33.04
N SER A 224 -10.71 -19.76 -32.13
CA SER A 224 -11.68 -18.66 -32.20
C SER A 224 -11.03 -17.45 -31.57
N VAL A 225 -10.78 -16.40 -32.36
CA VAL A 225 -10.16 -15.13 -31.94
C VAL A 225 -10.53 -14.79 -30.50
N THR A 226 -9.73 -15.24 -29.52
CA THR A 226 -9.87 -14.74 -28.17
C THR A 226 -9.45 -13.31 -28.32
N GLU A 227 -10.42 -12.42 -28.23
CA GLU A 227 -10.16 -11.01 -28.37
C GLU A 227 -9.12 -10.64 -27.29
N ILE A 228 -7.90 -10.30 -27.72
CA ILE A 228 -6.80 -10.00 -26.80
C ILE A 228 -7.20 -8.71 -26.07
N PRO A 229 -7.13 -8.67 -24.72
CA PRO A 229 -7.43 -7.45 -23.98
C PRO A 229 -6.52 -6.31 -24.45
N PRO A 230 -7.02 -5.06 -24.50
CA PRO A 230 -6.19 -3.93 -24.87
C PRO A 230 -4.90 -3.84 -24.05
N SER A 231 -3.78 -3.54 -24.69
CA SER A 231 -2.60 -3.03 -23.98
C SER A 231 -2.66 -1.50 -23.97
N LEU A 232 -2.16 -0.87 -22.91
CA LEU A 232 -2.13 0.58 -22.78
C LEU A 232 -0.88 1.04 -22.02
N ARG A 233 -0.09 1.90 -22.68
CA ARG A 233 1.00 2.69 -22.09
C ARG A 233 0.57 4.15 -22.10
N LEU A 234 0.75 4.84 -20.98
CA LEU A 234 0.46 6.26 -20.79
C LEU A 234 1.62 6.87 -20.00
N GLU A 235 2.23 7.92 -20.54
CA GLU A 235 3.37 8.64 -19.95
C GLU A 235 3.11 10.14 -19.97
N VAL A 236 3.55 10.83 -18.92
CA VAL A 236 3.37 12.28 -18.76
C VAL A 236 4.70 12.90 -18.33
N SER A 237 5.06 14.06 -18.90
CA SER A 237 6.30 14.75 -18.55
C SER A 237 6.16 16.28 -18.68
N PRO A 238 6.51 17.05 -17.64
CA PRO A 238 6.85 16.60 -16.27
C PRO A 238 5.62 16.10 -15.49
N GLU A 239 5.81 15.18 -14.53
CA GLU A 239 4.73 14.74 -13.60
C GLU A 239 4.47 15.76 -12.48
N GLN A 240 5.41 16.70 -12.25
CA GLN A 240 5.31 17.78 -11.27
C GLN A 240 5.56 19.16 -11.93
N PRO A 241 4.66 19.63 -12.81
CA PRO A 241 4.77 20.95 -13.44
C PRO A 241 4.54 22.07 -12.42
N THR A 242 5.05 23.26 -12.70
CA THR A 242 4.51 24.48 -12.07
C THR A 242 3.13 24.84 -12.65
N ASP A 243 2.41 25.75 -12.00
CA ASP A 243 1.12 26.27 -12.50
C ASP A 243 1.24 27.15 -13.76
N GLU A 244 2.46 27.39 -14.23
CA GLU A 244 2.78 28.06 -15.50
C GLU A 244 3.26 27.09 -16.59
N GLU A 245 3.58 25.84 -16.24
CA GLU A 245 4.15 24.85 -17.16
C GLU A 245 3.08 23.95 -17.79
N ALA A 246 3.23 23.71 -19.09
CA ALA A 246 2.45 22.70 -19.80
C ALA A 246 3.13 21.32 -19.70
N VAL A 247 2.35 20.25 -19.82
CA VAL A 247 2.85 18.87 -19.77
C VAL A 247 2.67 18.17 -21.10
N THR A 248 3.63 17.33 -21.45
CA THR A 248 3.54 16.39 -22.57
C THR A 248 2.88 15.11 -22.10
N VAL A 249 1.84 14.66 -22.79
CA VAL A 249 1.18 13.35 -22.58
C VAL A 249 1.37 12.48 -23.82
N GLU A 250 1.93 11.30 -23.63
CA GLU A 250 2.18 10.31 -24.69
C GLU A 250 1.54 8.97 -24.33
N TRP A 251 0.85 8.35 -25.29
CA TRP A 251 0.27 7.04 -25.07
C TRP A 251 0.29 6.18 -26.33
N THR A 252 0.30 4.87 -26.11
CA THR A 252 0.15 3.85 -27.15
C THR A 252 -0.77 2.75 -26.64
N SER A 253 -1.65 2.25 -27.50
CA SER A 253 -2.52 1.11 -27.21
C SER A 253 -2.53 0.11 -28.37
N GLU A 254 -2.63 -1.16 -28.04
CA GLU A 254 -2.84 -2.25 -28.99
C GLU A 254 -4.13 -2.99 -28.64
N ASN A 255 -4.80 -3.60 -29.62
CA ASN A 255 -6.07 -4.32 -29.46
C ASN A 255 -7.26 -3.49 -28.92
N ALA A 256 -7.10 -2.17 -28.78
CA ALA A 256 -8.17 -1.22 -28.52
C ALA A 256 -8.82 -0.72 -29.82
N HIS A 257 -10.12 -0.47 -29.80
CA HIS A 257 -10.85 0.23 -30.86
C HIS A 257 -11.29 1.65 -30.45
N SER A 258 -11.27 1.95 -29.15
CA SER A 258 -11.55 3.30 -28.65
C SER A 258 -10.75 3.61 -27.40
N CYS A 259 -10.38 4.87 -27.22
CA CYS A 259 -9.80 5.38 -25.98
C CYS A 259 -10.49 6.69 -25.57
N ARG A 260 -10.74 6.88 -24.27
CA ARG A 260 -11.35 8.07 -23.71
C ARG A 260 -10.56 8.56 -22.50
N ALA A 261 -10.17 9.83 -22.53
CA ALA A 261 -9.51 10.51 -21.43
C ALA A 261 -10.54 11.05 -20.42
N SER A 262 -10.15 11.07 -19.15
CA SER A 262 -10.89 11.72 -18.04
C SER A 262 -9.95 12.30 -16.98
N GLY A 263 -10.44 13.25 -16.19
CA GLY A 263 -9.71 13.95 -15.14
C GLY A 263 -9.26 15.34 -15.58
N LEU A 264 -7.97 15.69 -15.44
CA LEU A 264 -7.42 16.98 -15.92
C LEU A 264 -7.47 17.16 -17.44
N TRP A 265 -7.85 16.10 -18.17
CA TRP A 265 -8.03 16.08 -19.61
C TRP A 265 -9.23 15.21 -19.96
N GLU A 266 -9.96 15.56 -21.02
CA GLU A 266 -11.21 14.86 -21.33
C GLU A 266 -11.41 14.57 -22.82
N GLY A 267 -12.24 13.57 -23.10
CA GLY A 267 -12.77 13.30 -24.43
C GLY A 267 -12.11 12.11 -25.14
N GLY A 268 -12.56 11.85 -26.37
CA GLY A 268 -12.01 10.78 -27.20
C GLY A 268 -10.52 11.01 -27.52
N ARG A 269 -9.74 9.94 -27.53
CA ARG A 269 -8.33 9.94 -27.90
C ARG A 269 -8.09 8.92 -29.01
N ALA A 270 -7.17 9.24 -29.90
CA ALA A 270 -6.65 8.28 -30.86
C ALA A 270 -5.99 7.09 -30.13
N LEU A 271 -5.78 5.97 -30.79
CA LEU A 271 -5.19 4.77 -30.17
C LEU A 271 -3.71 4.96 -29.76
N GLY A 272 -3.05 5.97 -30.30
CA GLY A 272 -1.75 6.44 -29.82
C GLY A 272 -1.50 7.86 -30.32
N ASN A 273 -0.92 8.70 -29.46
CA ASN A 273 -0.53 10.05 -29.83
C ASN A 273 0.42 10.66 -28.79
N ARG A 274 1.00 11.83 -29.14
CA ARG A 274 1.75 12.71 -28.25
C ARG A 274 1.14 14.11 -28.33
N ILE A 275 0.69 14.64 -27.20
CA ILE A 275 0.07 15.97 -27.11
C ILE A 275 0.69 16.78 -25.99
N VAL A 276 0.49 18.11 -26.04
CA VAL A 276 0.83 19.03 -24.95
C VAL A 276 -0.48 19.61 -24.40
N ILE A 277 -0.66 19.57 -23.08
CA ILE A 277 -1.86 20.06 -22.37
C ILE A 277 -1.46 20.89 -21.14
N GLY A 278 -2.40 21.64 -20.57
CA GLY A 278 -2.15 22.59 -19.48
C GLY A 278 -1.88 24.01 -20.00
N PRO A 279 -1.32 24.91 -19.17
CA PRO A 279 -0.96 24.69 -17.76
C PRO A 279 -2.18 24.40 -16.88
N PHE A 280 -1.94 23.84 -15.69
CA PHE A 280 -2.99 23.47 -14.74
C PHE A 280 -2.84 24.28 -13.45
N SER A 281 -3.95 24.77 -12.90
CA SER A 281 -3.95 25.52 -11.65
C SER A 281 -4.06 24.65 -10.39
N GLU A 282 -4.36 23.36 -10.54
CA GLU A 282 -4.57 22.41 -9.45
C GLU A 282 -4.05 21.02 -9.84
N SER A 283 -3.57 20.26 -8.84
CA SER A 283 -3.17 18.86 -8.99
C SER A 283 -4.36 17.95 -9.31
N GLY A 284 -4.14 16.91 -10.11
CA GLY A 284 -5.22 16.01 -10.52
C GLY A 284 -4.75 14.78 -11.26
N VAL A 285 -5.68 14.02 -11.82
CA VAL A 285 -5.39 12.75 -12.51
C VAL A 285 -5.56 12.90 -14.01
N LEU A 286 -4.63 12.36 -14.78
CA LEU A 286 -4.77 12.11 -16.21
C LEU A 286 -5.06 10.62 -16.40
N GLN A 287 -6.33 10.26 -16.61
CA GLN A 287 -6.75 8.87 -16.86
C GLN A 287 -7.05 8.66 -18.34
N LEU A 288 -6.70 7.49 -18.86
CA LEU A 288 -7.06 7.01 -20.20
C LEU A 288 -7.64 5.60 -20.09
N ASP A 289 -8.87 5.45 -20.55
CA ASP A 289 -9.59 4.19 -20.66
C ASP A 289 -9.66 3.76 -22.12
N CYS A 290 -9.10 2.61 -22.45
CA CYS A 290 -9.16 2.03 -23.79
C CYS A 290 -10.00 0.76 -23.77
N GLU A 291 -10.95 0.69 -24.71
CA GLU A 291 -11.83 -0.45 -24.89
C GLU A 291 -11.47 -1.19 -26.16
N GLY A 292 -11.42 -2.50 -26.03
CA GLY A 292 -11.19 -3.45 -27.09
C GLY A 292 -12.22 -4.54 -27.03
N HIS A 293 -12.15 -5.35 -28.07
CA HIS A 293 -12.81 -6.62 -28.18
C HIS A 293 -12.52 -7.49 -26.92
N GLY A 294 -11.25 -7.57 -26.49
CA GLY A 294 -10.85 -8.35 -25.31
C GLY A 294 -11.15 -7.72 -23.94
N GLY A 295 -11.95 -6.66 -23.88
CA GLY A 295 -12.29 -5.94 -22.64
C GLY A 295 -11.67 -4.55 -22.57
N LYS A 296 -11.26 -4.11 -21.38
CA LYS A 296 -10.81 -2.73 -21.13
C LYS A 296 -9.42 -2.68 -20.50
N ALA A 297 -8.64 -1.68 -20.88
CA ALA A 297 -7.41 -1.28 -20.20
C ALA A 297 -7.50 0.17 -19.74
N THR A 298 -7.13 0.39 -18.49
CA THR A 298 -7.12 1.72 -17.88
C THR A 298 -5.70 2.04 -17.44
N ARG A 299 -5.26 3.26 -17.71
CA ARG A 299 -4.03 3.84 -17.13
C ARG A 299 -4.34 5.21 -16.54
N ARG A 300 -3.67 5.50 -15.43
CA ARG A 300 -3.77 6.78 -14.74
C ARG A 300 -2.36 7.29 -14.44
N VAL A 301 -2.16 8.59 -14.59
CA VAL A 301 -0.97 9.31 -14.13
C VAL A 301 -1.43 10.46 -13.25
N GLU A 302 -0.78 10.61 -12.11
CA GLU A 302 -1.03 11.69 -11.16
C GLU A 302 -0.15 12.89 -11.54
N LEU A 303 -0.76 14.07 -11.65
CA LEU A 303 -0.07 15.31 -11.97
C LEU A 303 -0.12 16.23 -10.74
N LEU A 304 1.05 16.49 -10.14
CA LEU A 304 1.17 17.31 -8.93
C LEU A 304 1.65 18.72 -9.29
N VAL A 305 0.71 19.64 -9.49
CA VAL A 305 1.03 21.05 -9.77
C VAL A 305 1.70 21.65 -8.54
N ASN A 306 2.89 22.22 -8.72
CA ASN A 306 3.72 22.76 -7.63
C ASN A 306 4.02 21.77 -6.49
N GLY A 307 3.89 20.46 -6.73
CA GLY A 307 4.05 19.42 -5.70
C GLY A 307 2.91 19.36 -4.67
N GLU A 308 1.79 20.05 -4.94
CA GLU A 308 0.60 20.01 -4.10
C GLU A 308 -0.13 18.66 -4.25
N PRO A 309 -0.64 18.05 -3.17
CA PRO A 309 -1.30 16.76 -3.24
C PRO A 309 -2.62 16.85 -4.02
N ILE A 310 -2.99 15.77 -4.71
CA ILE A 310 -4.31 15.68 -5.34
C ILE A 310 -5.35 15.71 -4.22
N THR A 311 -6.06 16.82 -4.09
CA THR A 311 -7.32 16.89 -3.35
C THR A 311 -8.31 16.01 -4.10
N GLN A 312 -8.36 14.70 -3.80
CA GLN A 312 -9.23 13.75 -4.49
C GLN A 312 -10.65 14.32 -4.59
N GLN A 313 -11.01 14.84 -5.76
CA GLN A 313 -12.39 15.12 -6.11
C GLN A 313 -13.01 13.76 -6.43
N ARG A 314 -13.28 12.98 -5.39
CA ARG A 314 -14.06 11.75 -5.53
C ARG A 314 -15.40 12.15 -6.15
N VAL A 315 -15.71 11.53 -7.28
CA VAL A 315 -16.89 11.89 -8.08
C VAL A 315 -18.14 11.57 -7.28
N THR A 316 -19.06 12.54 -7.24
CA THR A 316 -20.38 12.33 -6.61
C THR A 316 -21.27 11.51 -7.55
N ASP A 317 -21.71 10.34 -7.09
CA ASP A 317 -22.70 9.51 -7.78
C ASP A 317 -24.09 9.80 -7.20
N ALA A 318 -24.96 10.39 -8.02
CA ALA A 318 -26.32 10.74 -7.61
C ALA A 318 -27.21 9.54 -7.26
N ARG A 319 -26.77 8.30 -7.56
CA ARG A 319 -27.49 7.06 -7.22
C ARG A 319 -27.24 6.60 -5.79
N LEU A 320 -26.16 7.07 -5.14
CA LEU A 320 -25.86 6.73 -3.76
C LEU A 320 -26.71 7.57 -2.80
N SER A 321 -27.26 6.91 -1.79
CA SER A 321 -28.06 7.54 -0.76
C SER A 321 -27.19 8.41 0.13
N ALA A 322 -27.59 9.66 0.33
CA ALA A 322 -26.95 10.54 1.30
C ALA A 322 -27.20 10.02 2.74
N PRO A 323 -26.20 10.06 3.63
CA PRO A 323 -26.40 9.78 5.06
C PRO A 323 -27.52 10.65 5.65
N ARG A 324 -28.35 10.05 6.51
CA ARG A 324 -29.51 10.71 7.13
C ARG A 324 -29.39 10.76 8.63
N ALA A 325 -30.23 11.57 9.27
CA ALA A 325 -30.31 11.71 10.72
C ALA A 325 -28.95 12.02 11.39
N LEU A 326 -28.12 12.83 10.72
CA LEU A 326 -26.90 13.36 11.32
C LEU A 326 -27.24 14.18 12.56
N ALA A 327 -26.78 13.73 13.72
CA ALA A 327 -27.12 14.33 15.00
C ALA A 327 -25.96 14.21 16.00
N ILE A 328 -26.05 15.00 17.07
CA ILE A 328 -25.20 14.86 18.25
C ILE A 328 -25.73 13.69 19.08
N ALA A 329 -24.96 12.61 19.14
CA ALA A 329 -25.26 11.46 20.00
C ALA A 329 -24.89 11.75 21.47
N GLU A 330 -23.79 12.47 21.69
CA GLU A 330 -23.29 12.84 23.02
C GLU A 330 -22.42 14.08 22.94
N GLN A 331 -22.52 14.94 23.96
CA GLN A 331 -21.70 16.13 24.10
C GLN A 331 -20.98 16.10 25.46
N GLY A 332 -19.66 15.98 25.42
CA GLY A 332 -18.79 16.18 26.57
C GLY A 332 -18.29 17.62 26.66
N THR A 333 -17.43 17.88 27.64
CA THR A 333 -16.76 19.19 27.81
C THR A 333 -15.63 19.42 26.80
N GLU A 334 -15.05 18.36 26.25
CA GLU A 334 -13.87 18.40 25.36
C GLU A 334 -14.08 17.63 24.05
N TYR A 335 -15.28 17.06 23.84
CA TYR A 335 -15.58 16.26 22.66
C TYR A 335 -17.07 16.27 22.30
N LEU A 336 -17.34 15.94 21.04
CA LEU A 336 -18.67 15.76 20.48
C LEU A 336 -18.72 14.40 19.77
N ARG A 337 -19.69 13.55 20.10
CA ARG A 337 -19.96 12.33 19.34
C ARG A 337 -21.08 12.61 18.36
N LEU A 338 -20.74 12.58 17.08
CA LEU A 338 -21.67 12.62 15.97
C LEU A 338 -22.09 11.19 15.62
N GLN A 339 -23.37 11.00 15.29
CA GLN A 339 -23.87 9.76 14.69
C GLN A 339 -24.84 10.07 13.55
N TRP A 340 -25.01 9.11 12.64
CA TRP A 340 -26.00 9.13 11.57
C TRP A 340 -26.53 7.73 11.29
N GLU A 341 -27.56 7.62 10.46
CA GLU A 341 -28.07 6.33 9.98
C GLU A 341 -27.09 5.69 9.00
N GLU A 342 -26.92 4.37 9.11
CA GLU A 342 -26.16 3.59 8.14
C GLU A 342 -26.83 3.62 6.76
N ALA A 343 -26.03 3.78 5.71
CA ALA A 343 -26.49 3.74 4.34
C ALA A 343 -26.90 2.31 3.93
N PRO A 344 -27.79 2.14 2.92
CA PRO A 344 -28.28 0.81 2.54
C PRO A 344 -27.16 -0.16 2.12
N GLU A 345 -27.16 -1.38 2.66
CA GLU A 345 -26.13 -2.42 2.38
C GLU A 345 -25.90 -2.68 0.89
N LYS A 346 -26.98 -2.63 0.09
CA LYS A 346 -26.95 -2.84 -1.37
C LYS A 346 -26.10 -1.81 -2.16
N GLU A 347 -25.72 -0.70 -1.53
CA GLU A 347 -24.91 0.35 -2.16
C GLU A 347 -23.41 0.15 -1.94
N ASP A 348 -23.01 -0.92 -1.23
CA ASP A 348 -21.62 -1.32 -1.01
C ASP A 348 -20.78 -0.21 -0.36
N ILE A 349 -21.34 0.43 0.67
CA ILE A 349 -20.71 1.53 1.41
C ILE A 349 -19.62 0.99 2.33
N VAL A 350 -18.41 1.47 2.15
CA VAL A 350 -17.21 1.04 2.89
C VAL A 350 -16.73 2.10 3.88
N ALA A 351 -17.13 3.37 3.71
CA ALA A 351 -16.76 4.46 4.59
C ALA A 351 -17.74 5.65 4.51
N TYR A 352 -17.50 6.63 5.37
CA TYR A 352 -18.20 7.90 5.43
C TYR A 352 -17.19 9.04 5.53
N ARG A 353 -17.28 9.97 4.60
CA ARG A 353 -16.47 11.19 4.57
C ARG A 353 -17.19 12.28 5.35
N VAL A 354 -16.56 12.79 6.40
CA VAL A 354 -17.09 13.87 7.24
C VAL A 354 -16.43 15.19 6.86
N GLN A 355 -17.25 16.22 6.70
CA GLN A 355 -16.83 17.59 6.43
C GLN A 355 -17.22 18.50 7.59
N VAL A 356 -16.38 19.50 7.86
CA VAL A 356 -16.64 20.60 8.81
C VAL A 356 -16.44 21.92 8.08
N ASN A 357 -17.45 22.80 8.12
CA ASN A 357 -17.47 24.09 7.40
C ASN A 357 -17.12 23.98 5.90
N GLY A 358 -17.48 22.86 5.28
CA GLY A 358 -17.19 22.58 3.86
C GLY A 358 -15.84 21.91 3.60
N GLU A 359 -14.94 21.85 4.58
CA GLU A 359 -13.63 21.20 4.46
C GLU A 359 -13.65 19.75 4.94
N PHE A 360 -12.79 18.91 4.39
CA PHE A 360 -12.65 17.53 4.82
C PHE A 360 -12.08 17.43 6.24
N LYS A 361 -12.77 16.73 7.14
CA LYS A 361 -12.29 16.49 8.50
C LYS A 361 -11.73 15.08 8.70
N ASP A 362 -12.50 14.05 8.34
CA ASP A 362 -12.10 12.65 8.54
C ASP A 362 -12.90 11.69 7.65
N GLU A 363 -12.42 10.45 7.52
CA GLU A 363 -13.12 9.34 6.88
C GLU A 363 -13.18 8.13 7.82
N VAL A 364 -14.41 7.73 8.18
CA VAL A 364 -14.70 6.69 9.17
C VAL A 364 -15.46 5.54 8.55
N THR A 365 -15.22 4.31 9.00
CA THR A 365 -15.92 3.11 8.50
C THR A 365 -17.23 2.82 9.24
N GLN A 366 -17.47 3.49 10.36
CA GLN A 366 -18.69 3.37 11.15
C GLN A 366 -19.51 4.66 11.03
N PRO A 367 -20.84 4.63 11.18
CA PRO A 367 -21.69 5.82 11.03
C PRO A 367 -21.65 6.75 12.26
N ARG A 368 -20.43 7.01 12.76
CA ARG A 368 -20.15 7.82 13.93
C ARG A 368 -18.75 8.41 13.87
N LEU A 369 -18.60 9.61 14.40
CA LEU A 369 -17.31 10.29 14.57
C LEU A 369 -17.25 10.94 15.96
N THR A 370 -16.12 10.83 16.65
CA THR A 370 -15.84 11.62 17.84
C THR A 370 -14.93 12.77 17.45
N VAL A 371 -15.40 14.00 17.64
CA VAL A 371 -14.66 15.22 17.32
C VAL A 371 -14.12 15.84 18.61
N HIS A 372 -12.87 16.27 18.57
CA HIS A 372 -12.18 17.00 19.63
C HIS A 372 -11.89 18.44 19.18
N ASN A 373 -11.17 19.23 19.98
CA ASN A 373 -10.79 20.61 19.67
C ASN A 373 -11.99 21.57 19.55
N LEU A 374 -12.93 21.45 20.50
CA LEU A 374 -14.13 22.27 20.57
C LEU A 374 -13.89 23.49 21.47
N LEU A 375 -13.63 24.65 20.87
CA LEU A 375 -13.43 25.88 21.63
C LEU A 375 -14.79 26.58 21.93
N PRO A 376 -14.95 27.19 23.12
CA PRO A 376 -16.14 27.96 23.46
C PRO A 376 -16.47 29.04 22.41
N GLY A 377 -17.73 29.15 22.04
CA GLY A 377 -18.21 30.15 21.07
C GLY A 377 -18.10 29.73 19.60
N MET A 378 -17.47 28.60 19.29
CA MET A 378 -17.40 28.09 17.92
C MET A 378 -18.78 27.74 17.36
N ARG A 379 -19.00 28.05 16.09
CA ARG A 379 -20.12 27.57 15.29
C ARG A 379 -19.59 26.72 14.15
N LEU A 380 -19.94 25.44 14.14
CA LEU A 380 -19.44 24.43 13.21
C LEU A 380 -20.60 23.85 12.41
N GLU A 381 -20.47 23.77 11.10
CA GLU A 381 -21.41 23.04 10.22
C GLU A 381 -20.81 21.70 9.81
N TYR A 382 -21.44 20.59 10.19
CA TYR A 382 -21.03 19.25 9.79
C TYR A 382 -21.90 18.70 8.66
N ARG A 383 -21.26 18.01 7.72
CA ARG A 383 -21.92 17.22 6.68
C ARG A 383 -21.23 15.87 6.53
N VAL A 384 -21.97 14.85 6.09
CA VAL A 384 -21.42 13.52 5.85
C VAL A 384 -21.81 13.03 4.46
N GLN A 385 -20.88 12.39 3.76
CA GLN A 385 -21.10 11.68 2.50
C GLN A 385 -20.76 10.20 2.69
N ALA A 386 -21.55 9.31 2.10
CA ALA A 386 -21.23 7.88 2.03
C ALA A 386 -20.19 7.63 0.93
N VAL A 387 -19.32 6.65 1.13
CA VAL A 387 -18.26 6.22 0.20
C VAL A 387 -18.50 4.76 -0.15
N ASN A 388 -18.71 4.43 -1.41
CA ASN A 388 -18.82 3.02 -1.82
C ASN A 388 -17.44 2.36 -2.05
N SER A 389 -17.42 1.04 -2.22
CA SER A 389 -16.21 0.24 -2.49
C SER A 389 -15.41 0.69 -3.71
N LYS A 390 -16.05 1.41 -4.63
CA LYS A 390 -15.44 1.99 -5.85
C LYS A 390 -14.92 3.42 -5.64
N GLY A 391 -15.10 3.99 -4.45
CA GLY A 391 -14.64 5.34 -4.09
C GLY A 391 -15.59 6.48 -4.50
N TYR A 392 -16.80 6.20 -5.00
CA TYR A 392 -17.78 7.24 -5.32
C TYR A 392 -18.43 7.82 -4.05
N LEU A 393 -18.72 9.12 -4.08
CA LEU A 393 -19.40 9.82 -2.98
C LEU A 393 -20.90 9.92 -3.22
N SER A 394 -21.71 9.81 -2.16
CA SER A 394 -23.10 10.30 -2.19
C SER A 394 -23.14 11.83 -2.23
N ARG A 395 -24.35 12.41 -2.42
CA ARG A 395 -24.58 13.80 -2.03
C ARG A 395 -24.33 13.98 -0.52
N PRO A 396 -23.92 15.18 -0.05
CA PRO A 396 -23.81 15.47 1.37
C PRO A 396 -25.17 15.32 2.08
N SER A 397 -25.12 14.93 3.35
CA SER A 397 -26.27 14.98 4.26
C SER A 397 -26.82 16.41 4.40
N GLU A 398 -28.03 16.52 4.95
CA GLU A 398 -28.48 17.79 5.54
C GLU A 398 -27.44 18.27 6.56
N PRO A 399 -27.18 19.59 6.65
CA PRO A 399 -26.17 20.14 7.54
C PRO A 399 -26.60 20.00 9.00
N LEU A 400 -25.66 19.60 9.85
CA LEU A 400 -25.78 19.71 11.29
C LEU A 400 -24.97 20.91 11.77
N VAL A 401 -25.66 21.98 12.19
CA VAL A 401 -25.01 23.15 12.79
C VAL A 401 -24.91 22.96 14.29
N VAL A 402 -23.69 23.03 14.81
CA VAL A 402 -23.37 22.88 16.23
C VAL A 402 -22.79 24.18 16.76
N SER A 403 -23.33 24.67 17.87
CA SER A 403 -22.79 25.82 18.59
C SER A 403 -22.21 25.35 19.92
N ILE A 404 -20.91 25.60 20.14
CA ILE A 404 -20.23 25.25 21.38
C ILE A 404 -20.51 26.35 22.40
N PRO A 405 -21.20 26.05 23.53
CA PRO A 405 -21.54 27.07 24.52
C PRO A 405 -20.30 27.77 25.07
N ASP A 406 -20.37 29.10 25.19
CA ASP A 406 -19.41 29.89 25.97
C ASP A 406 -20.02 30.17 27.35
N ASP A 407 -19.63 29.36 28.34
CA ASP A 407 -20.09 29.51 29.73
C ASP A 407 -19.24 30.50 30.55
N GLY A 408 -18.26 31.15 29.90
CA GLY A 408 -17.36 32.13 30.51
C GLY A 408 -16.32 31.55 31.47
N ARG A 409 -16.34 30.25 31.79
CA ARG A 409 -15.45 29.66 32.82
C ARG A 409 -14.03 29.43 32.33
N ASN A 410 -13.84 29.29 31.02
CA ASN A 410 -12.55 28.93 30.40
C ASN A 410 -12.08 29.92 29.31
N ARG A 411 -12.49 31.19 29.32
CA ARG A 411 -12.07 32.17 28.29
C ARG A 411 -10.56 32.40 28.22
N ASN A 412 -9.83 32.09 29.28
CA ASN A 412 -8.38 32.34 29.37
C ASN A 412 -7.54 31.07 29.09
N SER A 413 -8.15 29.96 28.68
CA SER A 413 -7.42 28.71 28.39
C SER A 413 -8.09 27.85 27.32
N ALA A 414 -7.29 27.08 26.59
CA ALA A 414 -7.76 26.12 25.61
C ALA A 414 -6.94 24.82 25.68
N THR A 415 -7.58 23.69 25.39
CA THR A 415 -6.92 22.39 25.25
C THR A 415 -7.06 21.93 23.81
N LEU A 416 -5.94 21.74 23.13
CA LEU A 416 -5.90 21.19 21.78
C LEU A 416 -5.29 19.78 21.78
N TYR A 417 -5.87 18.89 21.00
CA TYR A 417 -5.37 17.55 20.70
C TYR A 417 -4.77 17.55 19.29
N PRO A 418 -3.77 16.69 19.00
CA PRO A 418 -3.14 16.67 17.69
C PRO A 418 -4.14 16.20 16.64
N ASP A 419 -4.22 16.92 15.53
CA ASP A 419 -4.96 16.49 14.34
C ASP A 419 -4.15 15.43 13.58
N SER A 420 -2.82 15.38 13.74
CA SER A 420 -1.96 14.32 13.23
C SER A 420 -0.82 14.01 14.19
N ASP A 421 -0.53 12.73 14.39
CA ASP A 421 0.64 12.27 15.12
C ASP A 421 1.26 11.04 14.45
N THR A 422 2.59 10.93 14.50
CA THR A 422 3.32 9.75 14.04
C THR A 422 4.71 9.73 14.64
N TYR A 423 5.46 8.67 14.38
CA TYR A 423 6.90 8.69 14.57
C TYR A 423 7.60 7.99 13.41
N LEU A 424 8.72 8.54 12.98
CA LEU A 424 9.54 7.98 11.93
C LEU A 424 10.56 7.04 12.56
N ALA A 425 10.81 5.88 11.97
CA ALA A 425 11.75 4.91 12.52
C ALA A 425 12.67 4.36 11.44
N ARG A 426 13.99 4.40 11.68
CA ARG A 426 15.01 4.01 10.69
C ARG A 426 14.85 2.55 10.23
N SER A 427 14.32 1.70 11.11
CA SER A 427 14.16 0.26 10.93
C SER A 427 12.98 -0.15 10.06
N THR A 428 12.10 0.78 9.64
CA THR A 428 10.92 0.43 8.84
C THR A 428 10.62 1.49 7.79
N PHE A 429 10.24 1.04 6.60
CA PHE A 429 9.76 1.88 5.51
C PHE A 429 8.24 2.10 5.59
N LYS A 430 7.56 1.49 6.56
CA LYS A 430 6.12 1.63 6.74
C LYS A 430 5.78 2.96 7.40
N THR A 431 4.60 3.48 7.07
CA THR A 431 3.96 4.50 7.91
C THR A 431 3.68 3.90 9.30
N LEU A 432 3.91 4.72 10.32
CA LEU A 432 3.62 4.40 11.72
C LEU A 432 2.51 5.29 12.27
N GLY A 433 1.81 6.04 11.41
CA GLY A 433 0.56 6.72 11.78
C GLY A 433 -0.49 5.71 12.23
N ARG A 434 -1.45 6.17 13.05
CA ARG A 434 -2.46 5.33 13.72
C ARG A 434 -1.93 4.30 14.73
N SER A 435 -0.62 4.25 14.95
CA SER A 435 -0.02 3.47 16.04
C SER A 435 -0.50 4.02 17.37
N ARG A 436 -0.94 3.17 18.31
CA ARG A 436 -1.37 3.61 19.67
C ARG A 436 -0.26 4.20 20.55
N GLN A 437 0.96 4.26 20.02
CA GLN A 437 2.14 4.75 20.69
C GLN A 437 2.99 5.59 19.73
N LEU A 438 3.70 6.53 20.31
CA LEU A 438 4.74 7.34 19.68
C LEU A 438 6.08 7.00 20.31
N ALA A 439 7.19 7.15 19.57
CA ALA A 439 8.51 6.86 20.10
C ALA A 439 9.56 7.87 19.65
N VAL A 440 10.50 8.17 20.53
CA VAL A 440 11.67 9.01 20.23
C VAL A 440 12.94 8.32 20.75
N SER A 441 13.96 8.24 19.90
CA SER A 441 15.25 7.62 20.18
C SER A 441 16.32 8.08 19.19
N ALA A 442 17.53 7.54 19.23
CA ALA A 442 18.56 7.86 18.24
C ALA A 442 18.17 7.49 16.79
N ASN A 443 17.25 6.53 16.63
CA ASN A 443 16.78 6.04 15.33
C ASN A 443 15.29 6.35 15.09
N ARG A 444 14.69 7.21 15.94
CA ARG A 444 13.27 7.56 15.86
C ARG A 444 13.02 9.03 16.13
N SER A 445 12.17 9.65 15.31
CA SER A 445 11.75 11.05 15.49
C SER A 445 10.24 11.09 15.57
N LEU A 446 9.71 11.78 16.59
CA LEU A 446 8.27 11.86 16.86
C LEU A 446 7.74 13.17 16.27
N LEU A 447 6.61 13.11 15.57
CA LEU A 447 5.96 14.24 14.94
C LEU A 447 4.54 14.42 15.51
N LEU A 448 4.17 15.67 15.81
CA LEU A 448 2.82 16.07 16.27
C LEU A 448 2.39 17.33 15.53
N LYS A 449 1.15 17.38 15.04
CA LYS A 449 0.56 18.57 14.43
C LYS A 449 -0.72 18.93 15.17
N PHE A 450 -0.74 20.11 15.80
CA PHE A 450 -1.90 20.65 16.52
C PHE A 450 -2.59 21.72 15.67
N PRO A 451 -3.93 21.81 15.71
CA PRO A 451 -4.67 22.81 14.94
C PRO A 451 -4.69 24.17 15.65
N VAL A 452 -3.53 24.82 15.74
CA VAL A 452 -3.35 26.09 16.48
C VAL A 452 -4.08 27.26 15.84
N GLU A 453 -4.41 27.16 14.56
CA GLU A 453 -5.23 28.10 13.80
C GLU A 453 -6.62 28.31 14.40
N LEU A 454 -7.15 27.33 15.16
CA LEU A 454 -8.40 27.46 15.91
C LEU A 454 -8.33 28.54 17.00
N LEU A 455 -7.14 28.98 17.40
CA LEU A 455 -6.94 30.02 18.41
C LEU A 455 -7.13 31.45 17.85
N GLU A 456 -7.45 31.61 16.56
CA GLU A 456 -7.78 32.89 15.91
C GLU A 456 -6.78 34.05 16.18
N ARG A 457 -5.48 33.74 16.20
CA ARG A 457 -4.40 34.72 16.49
C ARG A 457 -4.50 35.41 17.86
N GLN A 458 -5.18 34.80 18.82
CA GLN A 458 -5.15 35.30 20.20
C GLN A 458 -3.72 35.29 20.75
N ARG A 459 -3.39 36.27 21.59
CA ARG A 459 -2.07 36.35 22.22
C ARG A 459 -1.93 35.20 23.21
N VAL A 460 -1.01 34.27 22.94
CA VAL A 460 -0.75 33.12 23.82
C VAL A 460 0.33 33.49 24.85
N ARG A 461 -0.03 33.45 26.14
CA ARG A 461 0.91 33.63 27.26
C ARG A 461 1.72 32.39 27.55
N SER A 462 1.11 31.22 27.43
CA SER A 462 1.80 29.94 27.58
C SER A 462 1.14 28.87 26.72
N ALA A 463 1.94 28.02 26.08
CA ALA A 463 1.48 26.80 25.44
C ALA A 463 2.34 25.62 25.92
N THR A 464 1.72 24.66 26.60
CA THR A 464 2.41 23.52 27.20
C THR A 464 1.99 22.23 26.52
N LEU A 465 2.93 21.57 25.85
CA LEU A 465 2.74 20.21 25.35
C LEU A 465 2.79 19.23 26.52
N VAL A 466 1.74 18.42 26.65
CA VAL A 466 1.64 17.37 27.65
C VAL A 466 1.72 16.01 26.95
N LEU A 467 2.71 15.20 27.31
CA LEU A 467 2.87 13.83 26.84
C LEU A 467 2.72 12.84 27.99
N THR A 468 2.10 11.70 27.73
CA THR A 468 1.93 10.62 28.74
C THR A 468 2.82 9.43 28.38
N PRO A 469 3.87 9.13 29.16
CA PRO A 469 4.75 8.00 28.90
C PRO A 469 4.05 6.64 29.01
N ILE A 470 4.41 5.72 28.11
CA ILE A 470 4.07 4.29 28.18
C ILE A 470 5.25 3.50 28.76
N LYS A 471 6.46 3.75 28.23
CA LYS A 471 7.70 3.08 28.64
C LYS A 471 8.86 4.06 28.58
N GLN A 472 9.72 4.00 29.57
CA GLN A 472 10.93 4.80 29.69
C GLN A 472 12.10 3.83 29.80
N PHE A 473 13.14 4.01 29.00
CA PHE A 473 14.32 3.15 29.03
C PHE A 473 15.54 3.97 29.43
N GLY A 474 15.67 4.38 30.68
CA GLY A 474 16.75 5.27 31.13
C GLY A 474 16.51 6.73 30.76
N GLN A 475 17.44 7.60 31.19
CA GLN A 475 17.29 9.05 31.04
C GLN A 475 17.53 9.49 29.60
N MET A 476 16.88 10.58 29.18
CA MET A 476 16.98 11.11 27.82
C MET A 476 16.89 12.64 27.82
N THR A 477 17.59 13.28 26.88
CA THR A 477 17.34 14.68 26.53
C THR A 477 16.77 14.74 25.12
N VAL A 478 15.69 15.47 24.94
CA VAL A 478 15.00 15.65 23.65
C VAL A 478 14.98 17.11 23.28
N ASP A 479 15.34 17.40 22.04
CA ASP A 479 15.23 18.71 21.41
C ASP A 479 13.94 18.78 20.59
N LEU A 480 13.28 19.94 20.63
CA LEU A 480 12.06 20.23 19.91
C LEU A 480 12.32 21.22 18.78
N TYR A 481 11.86 20.84 17.58
CA TYR A 481 12.04 21.61 16.36
C TYR A 481 10.71 21.77 15.63
N ARG A 482 10.62 22.74 14.73
CA ARG A 482 9.50 22.83 13.78
C ARG A 482 9.72 21.82 12.65
N VAL A 483 8.70 21.10 12.22
CA VAL A 483 8.83 20.25 11.01
C VAL A 483 9.00 21.15 9.78
N ALA A 484 9.95 20.83 8.90
CA ALA A 484 10.25 21.68 7.75
C ALA A 484 9.19 21.56 6.64
N GLU A 485 8.79 20.33 6.32
CA GLU A 485 7.86 20.01 5.24
C GLU A 485 6.50 19.57 5.78
N ASP A 486 5.43 19.80 5.01
CA ASP A 486 4.14 19.21 5.36
C ASP A 486 4.21 17.68 5.25
N TRP A 487 3.39 17.01 6.06
CA TRP A 487 3.38 15.56 6.15
C TRP A 487 1.98 15.06 6.48
N HIS A 488 1.68 13.87 6.01
CA HIS A 488 0.41 13.21 6.33
C HIS A 488 0.67 12.00 7.20
N GLU A 489 -0.08 11.89 8.30
CA GLU A 489 0.02 10.78 9.25
C GLU A 489 -0.02 9.41 8.57
N ARG A 490 -0.85 9.26 7.54
CA ARG A 490 -1.06 7.97 6.86
C ARG A 490 -0.01 7.63 5.80
N SER A 491 0.87 8.56 5.43
CA SER A 491 1.85 8.35 4.36
C SER A 491 3.27 8.75 4.72
N ALA A 492 3.49 9.41 5.86
CA ALA A 492 4.83 9.74 6.35
C ALA A 492 5.59 8.47 6.75
N THR A 493 6.82 8.34 6.24
CA THR A 493 7.74 7.21 6.50
C THR A 493 9.14 7.75 6.83
N ARG A 494 10.09 6.85 7.09
CA ARG A 494 11.48 7.23 7.34
C ARG A 494 12.12 8.04 6.20
N GLU A 495 11.64 7.88 4.97
CA GLU A 495 12.20 8.51 3.74
C GLU A 495 11.29 9.57 3.13
N TYR A 496 9.97 9.46 3.36
CA TYR A 496 8.97 10.29 2.71
C TYR A 496 8.17 11.08 3.73
N SER A 497 8.00 12.39 3.52
CA SER A 497 6.99 13.17 4.24
C SER A 497 5.59 12.77 3.83
N ASP A 498 5.47 12.30 2.59
CA ASP A 498 4.25 11.80 2.01
C ASP A 498 4.59 10.76 0.93
N GLN A 499 4.56 9.48 1.31
CA GLN A 499 4.88 8.36 0.43
C GLN A 499 3.91 8.26 -0.75
N ASP A 500 2.63 8.56 -0.53
CA ASP A 500 1.58 8.45 -1.55
C ASP A 500 1.87 9.40 -2.71
N ASN A 501 2.37 10.62 -2.39
CA ASN A 501 2.78 11.62 -3.38
C ASN A 501 4.30 11.61 -3.67
N ARG A 502 5.03 10.58 -3.23
CA ARG A 502 6.50 10.43 -3.38
C ARG A 502 7.33 11.64 -2.92
N ARG A 503 6.81 12.45 -2.00
CA ARG A 503 7.54 13.60 -1.43
C ARG A 503 8.53 13.12 -0.38
N ARG A 504 9.82 13.26 -0.68
CA ARG A 504 10.92 12.78 0.18
C ARG A 504 11.34 13.83 1.18
N TRP A 505 11.72 13.36 2.35
CA TRP A 505 12.58 14.15 3.23
C TRP A 505 13.96 14.30 2.59
N GLN A 506 14.64 15.43 2.82
CA GLN A 506 16.04 15.61 2.51
C GLN A 506 16.93 14.72 3.37
N ARG A 507 16.52 14.44 4.63
CA ARG A 507 17.18 13.49 5.51
C ARG A 507 16.22 12.42 6.01
N GLU A 508 16.70 11.18 6.10
CA GLU A 508 15.96 10.11 6.78
C GLU A 508 15.56 10.56 8.19
N LEU A 509 14.37 10.15 8.62
CA LEU A 509 13.73 10.54 9.90
C LEU A 509 13.29 12.00 9.96
N GLY A 510 13.02 12.59 8.80
CA GLY A 510 12.30 13.84 8.66
C GLY A 510 13.18 15.08 8.78
N ASP A 511 12.69 16.14 8.16
CA ASP A 511 13.34 17.44 8.11
C ASP A 511 12.76 18.40 9.14
N TRP A 512 13.63 19.25 9.67
CA TRP A 512 13.25 20.20 10.71
C TRP A 512 13.91 21.56 10.50
N LEU A 513 13.23 22.59 10.98
CA LEU A 513 13.72 23.96 11.07
C LEU A 513 14.02 24.27 12.54
N ASP A 514 15.20 24.84 12.78
CA ASP A 514 15.55 25.35 14.11
C ASP A 514 14.85 26.69 14.40
N LYS A 515 15.07 27.24 15.59
CA LYS A 515 14.45 28.49 16.04
C LYS A 515 14.81 29.72 15.19
N GLN A 516 15.87 29.65 14.38
CA GLN A 516 16.24 30.72 13.43
C GLN A 516 15.70 30.45 12.02
N GLY A 517 14.98 29.35 11.81
CA GLY A 517 14.50 28.93 10.50
C GLY A 517 15.55 28.23 9.65
N ASN A 518 16.68 27.80 10.23
CA ASN A 518 17.70 27.06 9.47
C ASN A 518 17.29 25.59 9.34
N LEU A 519 17.35 25.07 8.12
CA LEU A 519 17.12 23.66 7.84
C LEU A 519 18.21 22.81 8.52
N HIS A 520 17.76 21.83 9.31
CA HIS A 520 18.57 20.93 10.13
C HIS A 520 19.50 21.64 11.13
N GLY A 521 19.19 22.88 11.51
CA GLY A 521 19.94 23.62 12.52
C GLY A 521 19.83 22.99 13.91
N SER A 522 20.75 23.37 14.80
CA SER A 522 20.88 22.78 16.14
C SER A 522 20.26 23.61 17.26
N ASN A 523 19.73 24.81 16.96
CA ASN A 523 19.13 25.67 17.97
C ASN A 523 17.64 25.34 18.16
N ALA A 524 17.37 24.32 18.97
CA ALA A 524 16.03 23.86 19.28
C ALA A 524 15.17 24.99 19.89
N TYR A 525 13.84 24.90 19.70
CA TYR A 525 12.89 25.77 20.41
C TYR A 525 12.90 25.47 21.91
N GLU A 526 13.07 24.20 22.28
CA GLU A 526 13.13 23.75 23.66
C GLU A 526 13.98 22.47 23.77
N SER A 527 14.63 22.25 24.91
CA SER A 527 15.48 21.08 25.18
C SER A 527 15.13 20.49 26.54
N VAL A 528 14.37 19.40 26.57
CA VAL A 528 13.80 18.83 27.79
C VAL A 528 14.57 17.61 28.26
N TRP A 529 14.82 17.55 29.57
CA TRP A 529 15.36 16.35 30.23
C TRP A 529 14.24 15.44 30.73
N LEU A 530 14.13 14.28 30.12
CA LEU A 530 13.17 13.23 30.43
C LEU A 530 13.79 12.23 31.40
N ARG A 531 13.26 12.21 32.63
CA ARG A 531 13.68 11.27 33.66
C ARG A 531 13.01 9.91 33.42
N ASP A 532 13.76 8.85 33.62
CA ASP A 532 13.18 7.53 33.87
C ASP A 532 12.75 7.48 35.33
N THR A 533 11.44 7.56 35.56
CA THR A 533 10.85 7.49 36.91
C THR A 533 10.26 6.12 37.18
N GLY A 534 10.32 5.18 36.21
CA GLY A 534 9.59 3.91 36.26
C GLY A 534 8.07 4.07 36.37
N ALA A 535 7.55 5.29 36.22
CA ALA A 535 6.15 5.66 36.42
C ALA A 535 5.64 6.48 35.23
N SER A 536 4.35 6.34 34.90
CA SER A 536 3.69 7.06 33.81
C SER A 536 3.34 8.51 34.19
N GLN A 537 4.28 9.24 34.80
CA GLN A 537 4.08 10.66 35.11
C GLN A 537 4.10 11.47 33.82
N LYS A 538 3.14 12.41 33.69
CA LYS A 538 3.04 13.29 32.52
C LYS A 538 4.30 14.14 32.38
N VAL A 539 4.72 14.34 31.14
CA VAL A 539 5.81 15.23 30.76
C VAL A 539 5.20 16.52 30.22
N GLU A 540 5.63 17.65 30.76
CA GLU A 540 5.20 18.98 30.34
C GLU A 540 6.37 19.69 29.65
N ILE A 541 6.13 20.22 28.45
CA ILE A 541 7.13 20.87 27.60
C ILE A 541 6.61 22.22 27.14
N ASP A 542 7.41 23.27 27.30
CA ASP A 542 7.04 24.61 26.84
C ASP A 542 7.18 24.72 25.31
N LEU A 543 6.08 25.05 24.63
CA LEU A 543 6.02 25.32 23.20
C LEU A 543 5.53 26.76 22.91
N THR A 544 5.52 27.63 23.92
CA THR A 544 4.95 28.98 23.82
C THR A 544 5.53 29.78 22.66
N GLU A 545 6.84 29.71 22.45
CA GLU A 545 7.50 30.43 21.36
C GLU A 545 7.12 29.87 19.98
N LEU A 546 7.12 28.54 19.82
CA LEU A 546 6.78 27.89 18.55
C LEU A 546 5.31 28.15 18.17
N VAL A 547 4.40 28.08 19.14
CA VAL A 547 2.97 28.35 18.93
C VAL A 547 2.74 29.82 18.56
N ASN A 548 3.39 30.76 19.25
CA ASN A 548 3.30 32.18 18.90
C ASN A 548 3.89 32.47 17.51
N ALA A 549 4.94 31.76 17.09
CA ALA A 549 5.48 31.87 15.73
C ALA A 549 4.42 31.47 14.69
N TRP A 550 3.75 30.33 14.87
CA TRP A 550 2.67 29.89 13.98
C TRP A 550 1.51 30.89 13.91
N LEU A 551 1.09 31.43 15.06
CA LEU A 551 0.04 32.45 15.10
C LEU A 551 0.46 33.79 14.47
N ALA A 552 1.78 34.06 14.41
CA ALA A 552 2.34 35.23 13.75
C ALA A 552 2.50 35.07 12.22
N GLY A 553 2.21 33.89 11.67
CA GLY A 553 2.20 33.63 10.23
C GLY A 553 3.19 32.58 9.73
N ASP A 554 4.01 32.01 10.61
CA ASP A 554 4.86 30.87 10.25
C ASP A 554 4.02 29.64 9.90
N THR A 555 4.44 28.87 8.89
CA THR A 555 3.76 27.64 8.51
C THR A 555 3.74 26.62 9.66
N ASN A 556 2.54 26.13 9.99
CA ASN A 556 2.35 25.07 10.98
C ASN A 556 2.41 23.68 10.32
N ASN A 557 3.62 23.15 10.17
CA ASN A 557 3.84 21.75 9.78
C ASN A 557 3.95 20.83 11.02
N GLY A 558 3.69 21.36 12.22
CA GLY A 558 3.82 20.63 13.48
C GLY A 558 5.20 20.69 14.13
N VAL A 559 5.34 19.97 15.24
CA VAL A 559 6.54 19.89 16.07
C VAL A 559 7.19 18.51 15.94
N MET A 560 8.52 18.50 15.83
CA MET A 560 9.35 17.30 15.82
C MET A 560 10.15 17.19 17.12
N LEU A 561 10.08 16.03 17.76
CA LEU A 561 10.90 15.65 18.91
C LEU A 561 12.04 14.76 18.43
N ARG A 562 13.29 15.20 18.65
CA ARG A 562 14.50 14.44 18.31
C ARG A 562 15.36 14.21 19.54
N ARG A 563 15.92 13.00 19.65
CA ARG A 563 16.81 12.66 20.76
C ARG A 563 18.14 13.39 20.64
N LYS A 564 18.45 14.25 21.62
CA LYS A 564 19.79 14.84 21.79
C LYS A 564 20.78 13.83 22.37
N SER A 565 20.42 13.23 23.51
CA SER A 565 21.24 12.24 24.22
C SER A 565 20.37 11.25 25.01
N GLY A 566 20.97 10.14 25.45
CA GLY A 566 20.27 9.09 26.19
C GLY A 566 19.69 8.01 25.29
N ASN A 567 18.67 7.31 25.80
CA ASN A 567 18.14 6.08 25.22
C ASN A 567 16.83 6.33 24.43
N GLU A 568 15.72 5.71 24.83
CA GLU A 568 14.44 5.74 24.12
C GLU A 568 13.25 5.82 25.07
N HIS A 569 12.25 6.63 24.70
CA HIS A 569 10.98 6.72 25.44
C HIS A 569 9.81 6.52 24.47
N PHE A 570 8.73 5.96 25.00
CA PHE A 570 7.47 5.73 24.30
C PHE A 570 6.36 6.52 24.99
N PHE A 571 5.49 7.12 24.20
CA PHE A 571 4.35 7.92 24.66
C PHE A 571 3.05 7.40 24.05
N HIS A 572 1.92 7.69 24.67
CA HIS A 572 0.62 7.46 24.05
C HIS A 572 0.43 8.38 22.84
N SER A 573 -0.16 7.85 21.76
CA SER A 573 -0.69 8.63 20.63
C SER A 573 -2.16 8.99 20.87
N LYS A 574 -2.77 9.70 19.90
CA LYS A 574 -4.21 9.95 19.84
C LYS A 574 -5.06 8.71 19.57
N GLU A 575 -4.47 7.57 19.19
CA GLU A 575 -5.17 6.27 19.08
C GLU A 575 -5.18 5.46 20.39
N ALA A 576 -4.59 5.99 21.46
CA ALA A 576 -4.65 5.33 22.75
C ALA A 576 -6.10 5.23 23.26
N ALA A 577 -6.44 4.14 23.95
CA ALA A 577 -7.82 3.86 24.35
C ALA A 577 -8.44 4.90 25.32
N ARG A 578 -7.60 5.64 26.05
CA ARG A 578 -8.04 6.64 27.04
C ARG A 578 -7.65 8.04 26.55
N PRO A 579 -8.63 8.91 26.21
CA PRO A 579 -8.36 10.29 25.78
C PRO A 579 -7.54 11.12 26.78
N SER A 580 -7.65 10.83 28.08
CA SER A 580 -6.85 11.50 29.11
C SER A 580 -5.33 11.26 29.02
N HIS A 581 -4.90 10.27 28.23
CA HIS A 581 -3.50 9.95 27.98
C HIS A 581 -2.96 10.55 26.68
N TRP A 582 -3.83 11.03 25.79
CA TRP A 582 -3.43 11.56 24.49
C TRP A 582 -2.46 12.73 24.64
N PRO A 583 -1.57 12.95 23.65
CA PRO A 583 -0.85 14.20 23.54
C PRO A 583 -1.84 15.35 23.52
N ARG A 584 -1.55 16.43 24.24
CA ARG A 584 -2.37 17.64 24.21
C ARG A 584 -1.53 18.89 24.42
N LEU A 585 -2.02 20.00 23.90
CA LEU A 585 -1.45 21.32 24.05
C LEU A 585 -2.38 22.15 24.95
N GLU A 586 -1.89 22.48 26.14
CA GLU A 586 -2.58 23.32 27.12
C GLU A 586 -2.18 24.77 26.90
N VAL A 587 -3.11 25.60 26.46
CA VAL A 587 -2.88 27.00 26.05
C VAL A 587 -3.50 27.93 27.07
N ARG A 588 -2.82 29.05 27.38
CA ARG A 588 -3.35 30.16 28.18
C ARG A 588 -3.16 31.49 27.45
N PHE A 589 -4.18 32.36 27.48
CA PHE A 589 -4.23 33.67 26.82
C PHE A 589 -3.94 34.85 27.77
#